data_AF-A0A2V8PVH2-F1
#
_entry.id   AF-A0A2V8PVH2-F1
#
_cell.length_a   1.000
_cell.length_b   1.000
_cell.length_c   1.000
_cell.angle_alpha   90.00
_cell.angle_beta   90.00
_cell.angle_gamma   90.00
#
_symmetry.space_group_name_H-M   'P 1'
#
loop_
_entity.id
_entity.type
_entity.pdbx_description
1 polymer ?
#
loop_
_entity_poly.entity_id
_entity_poly.type
_entity_poly.pdbx_seq_one_letter_code
_entity_poly.pdbx_strand_id
1 'polypeptide(L)' 'MIKNDEELQVALDRIRQFHHQVEKIRQVETNPENYGASAGGFLAEIDRMNLEVREYLSLPPAEVNQTV' A
#
# COMPACT_ATOMS: atom_id res chain seq x y z
N MET A 1 5.98 -9.49 0.69
CA MET A 1 7.40 -9.18 0.94
C MET A 1 8.03 -8.84 -0.39
N ILE A 2 8.43 -7.58 -0.56
CA ILE A 2 9.05 -7.03 -1.78
C ILE A 2 10.51 -7.49 -1.83
N LYS A 3 10.98 -7.91 -3.01
CA LYS A 3 12.32 -8.51 -3.17
C LYS A 3 13.25 -7.72 -4.08
N ASN A 4 12.71 -6.83 -4.89
CA ASN A 4 13.46 -6.05 -5.87
C ASN A 4 12.73 -4.75 -6.20
N ASP A 5 13.39 -3.90 -6.97
CA ASP A 5 12.88 -2.57 -7.31
C ASP A 5 11.65 -2.61 -8.23
N GLU A 6 11.47 -3.67 -9.03
CA GLU A 6 10.28 -3.85 -9.86
C GLU A 6 9.05 -4.14 -8.98
N GLU A 7 9.18 -5.06 -8.02
CA GLU A 7 8.15 -5.35 -7.03
C GLU A 7 7.86 -4.14 -6.13
N LEU A 8 8.89 -3.35 -5.78
CA LEU A 8 8.72 -2.08 -5.06
C LEU A 8 7.83 -1.13 -5.86
N GLN A 9 8.11 -0.96 -7.15
CA GLN A 9 7.35 -0.06 -8.01
C GLN A 9 5.89 -0.52 -8.14
N VAL A 10 5.67 -1.82 -8.32
CA VAL A 10 4.30 -2.41 -8.35
C VAL A 10 3.57 -2.15 -7.04
N ALA A 11 4.24 -2.30 -5.89
CA ALA A 11 3.64 -2.03 -4.59
C ALA A 11 3.25 -0.56 -4.43
N LEU A 12 4.13 0.37 -4.80
CA LEU A 12 3.87 1.81 -4.75
C LEU A 12 2.71 2.23 -5.66
N ASP A 13 2.63 1.70 -6.87
CA ASP A 13 1.54 1.99 -7.80
C ASP A 13 0.20 1.46 -7.30
N ARG A 14 0.19 0.28 -6.68
CA ARG A 14 -1.03 -0.28 -6.05
C ARG A 14 -1.47 0.54 -4.84
N ILE A 15 -0.55 1.00 -3.99
CA ILE A 15 -0.85 1.91 -2.87
C ILE A 15 -1.50 3.20 -3.40
N ARG A 16 -0.94 3.79 -4.47
CA ARG A 16 -1.52 4.98 -5.12
C ARG A 16 -2.95 4.73 -5.61
N GLN A 17 -3.21 3.57 -6.22
CA GLN A 17 -4.56 3.21 -6.65
C GLN A 17 -5.54 3.08 -5.48
N PHE A 18 -5.12 2.48 -4.37
CA PHE A 18 -5.96 2.37 -3.17
C PHE A 18 -6.24 3.73 -2.54
N HIS A 19 -5.26 4.63 -2.46
CA HIS A 19 -5.50 6.02 -2.04
C HIS A 19 -6.58 6.69 -2.90
N HIS A 20 -6.51 6.56 -4.23
CA HIS A 20 -7.52 7.12 -5.13
C HIS A 20 -8.93 6.56 -4.87
N GLN A 21 -9.05 5.28 -4.54
CA GLN A 21 -10.36 4.70 -4.19
C GLN A 21 -10.90 5.26 -2.87
N VAL A 22 -10.05 5.39 -1.86
CA VAL A 22 -10.44 6.00 -0.56
C VAL A 22 -10.87 7.45 -0.76
N GLU A 23 -10.14 8.22 -1.56
CA GLU A 23 -10.49 9.61 -1.89
C GLU A 23 -11.85 9.71 -2.59
N LYS A 24 -12.14 8.83 -3.54
CA LYS A 24 -13.47 8.75 -4.18
C LYS A 24 -14.56 8.43 -3.17
N ILE A 25 -14.36 7.42 -2.32
CA ILE A 25 -15.35 7.03 -1.29
C ILE A 25 -15.62 8.22 -0.37
N ARG A 26 -14.58 8.95 0.04
CA ARG A 26 -14.70 10.15 0.88
C ARG A 26 -15.52 11.28 0.24
N GLN A 27 -15.58 11.36 -1.09
CA GLN A 27 -16.38 12.36 -1.80
C GLN A 27 -17.85 11.99 -1.90
N VAL A 28 -18.19 10.69 -1.92
CA VAL A 28 -19.55 10.23 -2.23
C VAL A 28 -20.29 9.65 -1.02
N GLU A 29 -19.58 9.08 -0.05
CA GLU A 29 -20.20 8.45 1.12
C GLU A 29 -20.25 9.40 2.31
N THR A 30 -21.45 9.84 2.65
CA THR A 30 -21.70 10.80 3.74
C THR A 30 -22.03 10.12 5.07
N ASN A 31 -22.45 8.86 5.04
CA ASN A 31 -22.74 8.09 6.25
C ASN A 31 -21.42 7.53 6.83
N PRO A 32 -21.08 7.84 8.09
CA PRO A 32 -19.82 7.41 8.69
C PRO A 32 -19.64 5.89 8.79
N GLU A 33 -20.70 5.14 9.06
CA GLU A 33 -20.64 3.67 9.16
C GLU A 33 -20.40 3.05 7.79
N ASN A 34 -21.11 3.50 6.76
CA ASN A 34 -20.91 3.05 5.38
C ASN A 34 -19.53 3.44 4.85
N TYR A 35 -19.03 4.63 5.21
CA TYR A 35 -17.68 5.07 4.87
C TYR A 35 -16.66 4.09 5.47
N GLY A 36 -16.80 3.78 6.76
CA GLY A 36 -15.93 2.82 7.44
C GLY A 36 -15.95 1.45 6.78
N ALA A 37 -17.13 0.93 6.46
CA ALA A 37 -17.28 -0.35 5.78
C ALA A 37 -16.67 -0.37 4.36
N SER A 38 -16.81 0.73 3.61
CA SER A 38 -16.36 0.83 2.22
C SER A 38 -14.86 1.13 2.09
N ALA A 39 -14.32 2.01 2.94
CA ALA A 39 -12.93 2.44 2.92
C ALA A 39 -12.01 1.52 3.73
N GLY A 40 -12.54 0.83 4.75
CA GLY A 40 -11.74 0.09 5.73
C GLY A 40 -10.83 -0.97 5.12
N GLY A 41 -11.33 -1.72 4.12
CA GLY A 41 -10.51 -2.72 3.41
C GLY A 41 -9.33 -2.11 2.66
N PHE A 42 -9.54 -0.98 1.98
CA PHE A 42 -8.47 -0.27 1.29
C PHE A 42 -7.43 0.29 2.26
N LEU A 43 -7.87 0.89 3.37
CA LEU A 43 -6.99 1.44 4.39
C LEU A 43 -6.12 0.35 5.04
N ALA A 44 -6.70 -0.79 5.39
CA ALA A 44 -5.95 -1.92 5.94
C ALA A 44 -4.90 -2.46 4.96
N GLU A 45 -5.22 -2.53 3.67
CA GLU A 45 -4.27 -2.95 2.63
C GLU A 45 -3.16 -1.92 2.40
N ILE A 46 -3.47 -0.62 2.46
CA ILE A 46 -2.45 0.44 2.41
C ILE A 46 -1.47 0.31 3.57
N ASP A 47 -1.97 0.10 4.79
CA ASP A 47 -1.11 -0.07 5.98
C ASP A 47 -0.19 -1.28 5.85
N ARG A 48 -0.75 -2.42 5.43
CA ARG A 48 0.01 -3.66 5.18
C ARG A 48 1.09 -3.45 4.12
N MET A 49 0.77 -2.81 3.00
CA MET A 49 1.71 -2.62 1.91
C MET A 49 2.78 -1.57 2.23
N ASN A 50 2.43 -0.51 2.96
CA ASN A 50 3.40 0.47 3.44
C ASN A 50 4.42 -0.15 4.41
N LEU A 51 3.98 -1.12 5.24
CA LEU A 51 4.89 -1.91 6.07
C LEU A 51 5.92 -2.65 5.22
N GLU A 52 5.47 -3.36 4.17
CA GLU A 52 6.37 -4.10 3.27
C GLU A 52 7.34 -3.18 2.52
N VAL A 53 6.87 -2.02 2.05
CA VAL A 53 7.71 -1.00 1.39
C VAL A 53 8.78 -0.48 2.35
N ARG A 54 8.40 -0.16 3.58
CA ARG A 54 9.33 0.30 4.61
C ARG A 54 10.38 -0.76 4.92
N GLU A 55 9.96 -2.01 5.08
CA GLU A 55 10.87 -3.13 5.32
C GLU A 55 11.89 -3.28 4.20
N TYR A 56 11.45 -3.28 2.94
CA TYR A 56 12.35 -3.34 1.78
C TYR A 56 13.33 -2.17 1.74
N LEU A 57 12.85 -0.94 1.86
CA LEU A 57 13.68 0.27 1.79
C LEU A 57 14.60 0.46 3.00
N SER A 58 14.37 -0.28 4.10
CA SER A 58 15.27 -0.28 5.25
C SER A 58 16.55 -1.11 5.03
N LEU A 59 16.56 -1.95 3.99
CA LEU A 59 17.73 -2.77 3.63
C LEU A 59 18.64 -2.00 2.66
N PRO A 60 19.96 -1.97 2.88
CA PRO A 60 20.88 -1.37 1.93
C PRO A 60 20.93 -2.18 0.62
N PRO A 61 21.15 -1.56 -0.55
CA PRO A 61 21.15 -2.25 -1.85
C PRO A 61 22.10 -3.45 -1.96
N ALA A 62 23.16 -3.47 -1.15
CA ALA A 62 24.13 -4.58 -1.10
C ALA A 62 23.55 -5.87 -0.51
N GLU A 63 22.51 -5.78 0.32
CA GLU A 63 21.88 -6.94 0.99
C GLU A 63 20.69 -7.48 0.20
N VAL A 64 20.10 -6.67 -0.68
CA VAL A 64 18.96 -7.05 -1.52
C VAL A 64 19.35 -8.05 -2.63
N ASN A 65 20.61 -8.02 -3.08
CA ASN A 65 21.11 -8.90 -4.15
C ASN A 65 21.66 -10.27 -3.68
N GLN A 66 21.58 -10.60 -2.38
CA GLN A 66 22.18 -11.83 -1.85
C GLN A 66 21.18 -12.98 -1.63
N THR A 67 19.91 -12.80 -1.97
CA THR A 67 18.93 -13.91 -1.95
C THR A 67 18.91 -14.60 -3.32
N VAL A 68 19.87 -15.52 -3.50
CA VAL A 68 19.87 -16.55 -4.57
C VAL A 68 19.16 -17.79 -4.06
#